data_AF-A0A937VDX5-F1
#
_entry.id   AF-A0A937VDX5-F1
#
_cell.length_a   1.000
_cell.length_b   1.000
_cell.length_c   1.000
_cell.angle_alpha   90.00
_cell.angle_beta   90.00
_cell.angle_gamma   90.00
#
_symmetry.space_group_name_H-M   'P 1'
#
loop_
_entity.id
_entity.type
_entity.pdbx_description
1 polymer ?
#
loop_
_entity_poly.entity_id
_entity_poly.type
_entity_poly.pdbx_seq_one_letter_code
_entity_poly.pdbx_strand_id
1 'polypeptide(L)'
;MGNKIDLRNWATDASFPAYLASYESLEQHFRGQLDGLSPTGKGDRFAHFVQRLVPQTDVGSDFDLPVLREKKSGDEGVDLIASGKDGRSVLYIQAKMWIDRAEDIDSIISKFQAYLTTHSLIGQQYSFGFEDRPTYFLVVTLSSLKGILDRYEKRKFASEDFYRRCVTEHRIHFVDGHQILSILRAAYSKISQLPANLVLNLETPFIRKDNVFFGVISSTELRALYKQFGDALFFENIRDFLGPAKGRERMGRTTPNDEIITTITTCPDKMLERNNGIVFRADEIKPVETQNQLILTRGSVVNGCQTTMCMVEYAEGVCYVPVKVVQTTDSWDIAKAANYQNSVADIDLDLARHLRPQLAKRAAAISGFQIEDGEKSAFQIIDAIYDHRVAYDETRLLYIGLFSKTPNNVFTANYTELMTGLIERFYQEDPYWAKTFETLFMLQGASQEGLEEAKETFKHPEYAGMFERLYREDSLSYKCFISILALCGAVDINIAKRESDLAVEHERMKKFLSDALVTLQNYRDKFLRYYTLAVKI
;
A
#
# COMPACT_ATOMS: atom_id res chain seq x y z
N MET A 1 19.09 -36.60 1.28
CA MET A 1 19.88 -35.49 0.73
C MET A 1 18.91 -34.47 0.15
N GLY A 2 18.59 -33.43 0.92
CA GLY A 2 17.60 -32.43 0.56
C GLY A 2 18.23 -31.31 -0.26
N ASN A 3 17.82 -31.16 -1.51
CA ASN A 3 18.11 -29.97 -2.29
C ASN A 3 17.27 -28.82 -1.74
N LYS A 4 17.92 -27.86 -1.06
CA LYS A 4 17.37 -26.52 -0.87
C LYS A 4 17.24 -25.89 -2.27
N ILE A 5 16.02 -25.69 -2.71
CA ILE A 5 15.73 -24.89 -3.91
C ILE A 5 16.08 -23.44 -3.55
N ASP A 6 17.01 -22.86 -4.30
CA ASP A 6 17.43 -21.46 -4.16
C ASP A 6 16.33 -20.55 -4.75
N LEU A 7 15.59 -19.87 -3.87
CA LEU A 7 14.39 -19.08 -4.18
C LEU A 7 14.70 -17.60 -4.57
N ARG A 8 15.95 -17.29 -4.95
CA ARG A 8 16.41 -15.90 -5.12
C ARG A 8 16.17 -15.25 -6.49
N ASN A 9 15.59 -15.94 -7.46
CA ASN A 9 15.29 -15.35 -8.77
C ASN A 9 13.80 -15.05 -8.93
N TRP A 10 13.35 -13.96 -8.31
CA TRP A 10 12.03 -13.38 -8.56
C TRP A 10 12.18 -12.00 -9.19
N ALA A 11 11.53 -11.85 -10.34
CA ALA A 11 11.47 -10.68 -11.23
C ALA A 11 12.71 -10.39 -12.08
N THR A 12 12.52 -10.38 -13.41
CA THR A 12 13.39 -9.64 -14.33
C THR A 12 13.23 -8.13 -14.05
N ASP A 13 14.30 -7.35 -14.16
CA ASP A 13 14.36 -5.91 -13.83
C ASP A 13 13.25 -5.04 -14.50
N ALA A 14 12.61 -5.53 -15.55
CA ALA A 14 11.54 -4.85 -16.30
C ALA A 14 10.17 -4.74 -15.57
N SER A 15 10.05 -5.14 -14.30
CA SER A 15 8.75 -5.18 -13.58
C SER A 15 8.60 -4.20 -12.41
N PHE A 16 9.67 -3.44 -12.11
CA PHE A 16 9.67 -2.43 -11.06
C PHE A 16 9.45 -1.02 -11.62
N PRO A 17 8.84 -0.09 -10.84
CA PRO A 17 8.82 1.33 -11.16
C PRO A 17 10.23 1.86 -11.40
N ALA A 18 10.38 2.92 -12.20
CA ALA A 18 11.68 3.47 -12.55
C ALA A 18 12.55 3.79 -11.32
N TYR A 19 11.95 4.29 -10.24
CA TYR A 19 12.67 4.61 -9.00
C TYR A 19 13.12 3.36 -8.19
N LEU A 20 12.56 2.17 -8.45
CA LEU A 20 13.01 0.91 -7.85
C LEU A 20 13.90 0.10 -8.81
N ALA A 21 14.21 0.62 -10.00
CA ALA A 21 15.01 -0.09 -11.01
C ALA A 21 16.49 -0.18 -10.65
N SER A 22 17.04 0.79 -9.92
CA SER A 22 18.40 0.74 -9.39
C SER A 22 18.52 1.54 -8.10
N TYR A 23 19.66 1.40 -7.42
CA TYR A 23 19.98 2.21 -6.25
C TYR A 23 20.08 3.70 -6.61
N GLU A 24 20.70 4.02 -7.74
CA GLU A 24 20.84 5.39 -8.23
C GLU A 24 19.48 6.02 -8.53
N SER A 25 18.55 5.26 -9.13
CA SER A 25 17.19 5.73 -9.38
C SER A 25 16.41 5.95 -8.08
N LEU A 26 16.59 5.09 -7.07
CA LEU A 26 15.98 5.26 -5.76
C LEU A 26 16.52 6.53 -5.08
N GLU A 27 17.83 6.72 -5.11
CA GLU A 27 18.49 7.88 -4.54
C GLU A 27 17.99 9.19 -5.17
N GLN A 28 17.93 9.23 -6.52
CA GLN A 28 17.41 10.38 -7.26
C GLN A 28 15.95 10.67 -6.93
N HIS A 29 15.13 9.62 -6.79
CA HIS A 29 13.73 9.77 -6.43
C HIS A 29 13.56 10.40 -5.04
N PHE A 30 14.29 9.92 -4.03
CA PHE A 30 14.29 10.55 -2.69
C PHE A 30 14.79 12.01 -2.73
N ARG A 31 15.82 12.31 -3.53
CA ARG A 31 16.30 13.68 -3.70
C ARG A 31 15.25 14.60 -4.31
N GLY A 32 14.51 14.12 -5.31
CA GLY A 32 13.43 14.87 -5.96
C GLY A 32 12.22 15.11 -5.03
N GLN A 33 11.77 14.07 -4.33
CA GLN A 33 10.62 14.18 -3.40
C GLN A 33 10.91 15.04 -2.16
N LEU A 34 12.18 15.18 -1.79
CA LEU A 34 12.60 16.01 -0.66
C LEU A 34 13.14 17.38 -1.11
N ASP A 35 12.97 17.74 -2.39
CA ASP A 35 13.39 19.05 -2.88
C ASP A 35 12.49 20.17 -2.32
N GLY A 36 13.05 21.35 -2.09
CA GLY A 36 12.33 22.48 -1.49
C GLY A 36 12.08 22.42 0.04
N LEU A 37 12.32 21.27 0.71
CA LEU A 37 12.20 21.15 2.17
C LEU A 37 13.44 21.68 2.92
N SER A 38 13.22 22.18 4.14
CA SER A 38 14.31 22.55 5.06
C SER A 38 15.09 21.31 5.52
N PRO A 39 16.37 21.43 5.92
CA PRO A 39 17.16 20.29 6.42
C PRO A 39 16.47 19.49 7.53
N THR A 40 15.79 20.17 8.46
CA THR A 40 15.00 19.55 9.52
C THR A 40 13.78 18.82 8.96
N GLY A 41 13.06 19.41 7.99
CA GLY A 41 11.93 18.76 7.33
C GLY A 41 12.32 17.50 6.57
N LYS A 42 13.49 17.50 5.91
CA LYS A 42 14.03 16.30 5.25
C LYS A 42 14.35 15.20 6.26
N GLY A 43 14.98 15.56 7.38
CA GLY A 43 15.27 14.62 8.48
C GLY A 43 14.00 14.00 9.08
N ASP A 44 13.01 14.84 9.41
CA ASP A 44 11.73 14.38 9.96
C ASP A 44 11.01 13.40 9.01
N ARG A 45 10.93 13.71 7.71
CA ARG A 45 10.33 12.80 6.72
C ARG A 45 11.09 11.49 6.61
N PHE A 46 12.41 11.56 6.58
CA PHE A 46 13.22 10.35 6.53
C PHE A 46 13.03 9.50 7.80
N ALA A 47 12.91 10.10 8.98
CA ALA A 47 12.63 9.36 10.21
C ALA A 47 11.25 8.69 10.19
N HIS A 48 10.21 9.34 9.65
CA HIS A 48 8.89 8.72 9.46
C HIS A 48 8.93 7.56 8.45
N PHE A 49 9.72 7.69 7.38
CA PHE A 49 9.98 6.58 6.46
C PHE A 49 10.66 5.41 7.20
N VAL A 50 11.70 5.69 7.99
CA VAL A 50 12.42 4.67 8.76
C VAL A 50 11.51 3.97 9.77
N GLN A 51 10.60 4.70 10.43
CA GLN A 51 9.61 4.14 11.36
C GLN A 51 8.83 2.96 10.74
N ARG A 52 8.50 3.07 9.45
CA ARG A 52 7.72 2.07 8.71
C ARG A 52 8.59 1.02 8.04
N LEU A 53 9.82 1.38 7.68
CA LEU A 53 10.81 0.46 7.11
C LEU A 53 11.29 -0.58 8.14
N VAL A 54 11.56 -0.15 9.37
CA VAL A 54 12.22 -0.98 10.40
C VAL A 54 11.51 -2.33 10.63
N PRO A 55 10.17 -2.41 10.77
CA PRO A 55 9.48 -3.70 10.94
C PRO A 55 9.65 -4.69 9.78
N GLN A 56 10.08 -4.23 8.59
CA GLN A 56 10.35 -5.09 7.44
C GLN A 56 11.81 -5.56 7.34
N THR A 57 12.67 -5.08 8.24
CA THR A 57 14.05 -5.54 8.34
C THR A 57 14.12 -6.81 9.18
N ASP A 58 15.12 -7.65 8.96
CA ASP A 58 15.31 -8.89 9.74
C ASP A 58 15.33 -8.59 11.25
N VAL A 59 16.05 -7.54 11.65
CA VAL A 59 16.21 -7.12 13.05
C VAL A 59 14.93 -6.51 13.60
N GLY A 60 14.32 -5.57 12.88
CA GLY A 60 13.15 -4.85 13.37
C GLY A 60 11.89 -5.69 13.42
N SER A 61 11.86 -6.87 12.76
CA SER A 61 10.71 -7.77 12.78
C SER A 61 10.38 -8.33 14.18
N ASP A 62 11.37 -8.40 15.07
CA ASP A 62 11.25 -8.85 16.46
C ASP A 62 10.83 -7.74 17.44
N PHE A 63 10.68 -6.51 16.96
CA PHE A 63 10.32 -5.34 17.77
C PHE A 63 8.93 -4.81 17.39
N ASP A 64 8.32 -4.08 18.32
CA ASP A 64 7.11 -3.30 18.07
C ASP A 64 7.38 -2.13 17.12
N LEU A 65 6.32 -1.47 16.66
CA LEU A 65 6.44 -0.31 15.78
C LEU A 65 7.27 0.79 16.48
N PRO A 66 8.37 1.28 15.88
CA PRO A 66 9.18 2.32 16.49
C PRO A 66 8.39 3.59 16.77
N VAL A 67 8.72 4.28 17.86
CA VAL A 67 8.13 5.57 18.23
C VAL A 67 9.15 6.68 18.01
N LEU A 68 8.73 7.75 17.33
CA LEU A 68 9.53 8.96 17.12
C LEU A 68 9.65 9.76 18.43
N ARG A 69 10.84 10.26 18.75
CA ARG A 69 11.02 11.13 19.92
C ARG A 69 10.44 12.55 19.67
N GLU A 70 9.74 13.09 20.66
CA GLU A 70 9.10 14.41 20.59
C GLU A 70 10.09 15.61 20.68
N LYS A 71 11.29 15.40 21.23
CA LYS A 71 12.28 16.48 21.42
C LYS A 71 13.20 16.63 20.20
N LYS A 72 12.89 17.62 19.35
CA LYS A 72 13.58 17.95 18.10
C LYS A 72 14.86 18.83 18.23
N SER A 73 15.32 19.12 19.45
CA SER A 73 16.47 20.01 19.68
C SER A 73 17.37 19.46 20.77
N GLY A 74 18.55 18.97 20.37
CA GLY A 74 19.56 18.37 21.24
C GLY A 74 19.77 16.86 21.04
N ASP A 75 19.74 16.37 19.79
CA ASP A 75 19.88 14.95 19.43
C ASP A 75 21.00 14.24 20.18
N GLU A 76 20.62 13.46 21.19
CA GLU A 76 21.46 12.46 21.84
C GLU A 76 21.74 11.25 20.91
N GLY A 77 21.45 11.38 19.60
CA GLY A 77 21.72 10.41 18.55
C GLY A 77 20.84 9.17 18.55
N VAL A 78 19.58 9.32 18.96
CA VAL A 78 18.54 8.30 18.82
C VAL A 78 17.27 8.99 18.35
N ASP A 79 16.83 8.70 17.12
CA ASP A 79 15.66 9.33 16.51
C ASP A 79 14.38 8.52 16.81
N LEU A 80 14.49 7.18 16.83
CA LEU A 80 13.38 6.27 17.13
C LEU A 80 13.77 5.21 18.16
N ILE A 81 12.77 4.75 18.90
CA ILE A 81 12.91 3.69 19.90
C ILE A 81 11.82 2.64 19.66
N ALA A 82 12.19 1.36 19.68
CA ALA A 82 11.22 0.26 19.66
C ALA A 82 11.46 -0.69 20.84
N SER A 83 10.37 -1.20 21.41
CA SER A 83 10.42 -2.25 22.43
C SER A 83 10.37 -3.62 21.77
N GLY A 84 11.14 -4.58 22.29
CA GLY A 84 11.11 -5.95 21.82
C GLY A 84 9.76 -6.58 22.12
N LYS A 85 9.27 -7.42 21.21
CA LYS A 85 8.04 -8.21 21.43
C LYS A 85 8.18 -9.22 22.57
N ASP A 86 9.42 -9.50 22.98
CA ASP A 86 9.78 -10.24 24.18
C ASP A 86 9.50 -9.49 25.50
N GLY A 87 9.13 -8.20 25.41
CA GLY A 87 8.87 -7.32 26.54
C GLY A 87 10.12 -6.88 27.32
N ARG A 88 11.33 -7.22 26.84
CA ARG A 88 12.59 -6.99 27.56
C ARG A 88 13.61 -6.24 26.74
N SER A 89 13.69 -6.52 25.44
CA SER A 89 14.69 -5.94 24.56
C SER A 89 14.32 -4.52 24.15
N VAL A 90 15.31 -3.70 23.82
CA VAL A 90 15.10 -2.33 23.31
C VAL A 90 15.97 -2.11 22.08
N LEU A 91 15.39 -1.50 21.05
CA LEU A 91 16.06 -1.12 19.82
C LEU A 91 16.14 0.40 19.72
N TYR A 92 17.36 0.93 19.66
CA TYR A 92 17.63 2.34 19.41
C TYR A 92 17.99 2.56 17.95
N ILE A 93 17.32 3.49 17.28
CA ILE A 93 17.40 3.68 15.84
C ILE A 93 17.84 5.11 15.54
N GLN A 94 18.89 5.25 14.74
CA GLN A 94 19.28 6.52 14.13
C GLN A 94 18.94 6.49 12.64
N ALA A 95 18.10 7.44 12.21
CA ALA A 95 17.72 7.68 10.83
C ALA A 95 18.56 8.85 10.28
N LYS A 96 19.68 8.55 9.61
CA LYS A 96 20.51 9.57 8.97
C LYS A 96 20.50 9.40 7.46
N MET A 97 19.82 10.33 6.77
CA MET A 97 19.59 10.24 5.32
C MET A 97 20.88 10.05 4.52
N TRP A 98 21.91 10.86 4.78
CA TRP A 98 23.21 10.77 4.11
C TRP A 98 24.35 10.54 5.10
N ILE A 99 25.15 9.51 4.82
CA ILE A 99 26.41 9.21 5.50
C ILE A 99 27.47 9.15 4.41
N ASP A 100 28.40 10.10 4.41
CA ASP A 100 29.39 10.21 3.34
C ASP A 100 30.80 9.81 3.81
N ARG A 101 31.05 9.91 5.12
CA ARG A 101 32.38 9.74 5.70
C ARG A 101 32.39 8.80 6.91
N ALA A 102 33.57 8.28 7.24
CA ALA A 102 33.73 7.40 8.40
C ALA A 102 33.50 8.15 9.73
N GLU A 103 33.80 9.44 9.74
CA GLU A 103 33.55 10.36 10.86
C GLU A 103 32.05 10.50 11.18
N ASP A 104 31.18 10.36 10.17
CA ASP A 104 29.73 10.35 10.39
C ASP A 104 29.29 9.11 11.18
N ILE A 105 29.87 7.95 10.88
CA ILE A 105 29.64 6.71 11.63
C ILE A 105 30.16 6.89 13.06
N ASP A 106 31.39 7.37 13.24
CA ASP A 106 31.97 7.62 14.56
C ASP A 106 31.08 8.53 15.42
N SER A 107 30.52 9.58 14.81
CA SER A 107 29.59 10.49 15.49
C SER A 107 28.33 9.77 15.96
N ILE A 108 27.72 8.91 15.13
CA ILE A 108 26.51 8.16 15.50
C ILE A 108 26.83 7.16 16.63
N ILE A 109 27.90 6.38 16.48
CA ILE A 109 28.29 5.38 17.48
C ILE A 109 28.64 6.05 18.82
N SER A 110 29.37 7.16 18.78
CA SER A 110 29.69 7.94 19.98
C SER A 110 28.43 8.44 20.69
N LYS A 111 27.42 8.87 19.93
CA LYS A 111 26.14 9.29 20.50
C LYS A 111 25.37 8.12 21.11
N PHE A 112 25.33 6.95 20.46
CA PHE A 112 24.76 5.74 21.07
C PHE A 112 25.44 5.37 22.40
N GLN A 113 26.77 5.44 22.45
CA GLN A 113 27.54 5.19 23.67
C GLN A 113 27.22 6.21 24.77
N ALA A 114 27.15 7.50 24.43
CA ALA A 114 26.78 8.56 25.36
C ALA A 114 25.34 8.38 25.87
N TYR A 115 24.40 8.09 24.96
CA TYR A 115 23.00 7.87 25.26
C TYR A 115 22.80 6.71 26.24
N LEU A 116 23.47 5.58 25.99
CA LEU A 116 23.48 4.44 26.91
C LEU A 116 23.98 4.86 28.29
N THR A 117 25.09 5.60 28.36
CA THR A 117 25.68 6.00 29.65
C THR A 117 24.70 6.87 30.44
N THR A 118 24.05 7.84 29.79
CA THR A 118 23.06 8.74 30.44
C THR A 118 21.81 8.00 30.90
N HIS A 119 21.26 7.10 30.07
CA HIS A 119 19.99 6.44 30.36
C HIS A 119 20.14 5.19 31.24
N SER A 120 21.34 4.59 31.31
CA SER A 120 21.65 3.54 32.28
C SER A 120 21.73 4.07 33.72
N LEU A 121 22.17 5.33 33.90
CA LEU A 121 22.30 5.96 35.22
C LEU A 121 20.95 6.35 35.83
N ILE A 122 19.94 6.68 35.03
CA ILE A 122 18.61 7.08 35.51
C ILE A 122 17.80 5.86 36.01
N GLY A 123 18.03 4.67 35.43
CA GLY A 123 17.37 3.43 35.85
C GLY A 123 17.89 2.84 37.18
N GLN A 124 19.13 3.15 37.57
CA GLN A 124 19.74 2.57 38.77
C GLN A 124 19.31 3.22 40.09
N GLN A 125 18.73 4.43 40.09
CA GLN A 125 18.33 5.09 41.33
C GLN A 125 17.01 4.60 41.94
N TYR A 126 16.19 3.81 41.23
CA TYR A 126 14.85 3.42 41.70
C TYR A 126 14.42 1.97 41.51
N SER A 127 15.32 1.01 41.24
CA SER A 127 14.92 -0.41 41.20
C SER A 127 15.97 -1.36 41.74
N PHE A 128 15.72 -1.84 42.96
CA PHE A 128 16.26 -3.10 43.46
C PHE A 128 15.52 -4.24 42.74
N GLY A 129 16.08 -4.72 41.64
CA GLY A 129 15.64 -5.94 40.95
C GLY A 129 15.36 -5.77 39.45
N PHE A 130 15.85 -6.73 38.67
CA PHE A 130 15.62 -7.03 37.25
C PHE A 130 16.65 -6.51 36.21
N GLU A 131 17.56 -7.44 35.89
CA GLU A 131 17.97 -7.90 34.55
C GLU A 131 18.38 -6.85 33.48
N ASP A 132 19.63 -6.96 33.03
CA ASP A 132 20.19 -6.32 31.83
C ASP A 132 19.21 -6.45 30.66
N ARG A 133 18.57 -5.34 30.27
CA ARG A 133 17.72 -5.32 29.07
C ARG A 133 18.61 -5.42 27.84
N PRO A 134 18.48 -6.47 27.00
CA PRO A 134 19.25 -6.58 25.77
C PRO A 134 18.99 -5.35 24.91
N THR A 135 20.04 -4.56 24.67
CA THR A 135 19.92 -3.31 23.90
C THR A 135 20.57 -3.47 22.54
N TYR A 136 19.81 -3.19 21.50
CA TYR A 136 20.20 -3.27 20.10
C TYR A 136 20.24 -1.86 19.48
N PHE A 137 21.07 -1.70 18.45
CA PHE A 137 21.29 -0.46 17.73
C PHE A 137 21.07 -0.68 16.24
N LEU A 138 20.37 0.26 15.62
CA LEU A 138 20.13 0.24 14.18
C LEU A 138 20.47 1.61 13.59
N VAL A 139 21.32 1.59 12.56
CA VAL A 139 21.59 2.78 11.76
C VAL A 139 20.95 2.58 10.39
N VAL A 140 20.06 3.49 10.00
CA VAL A 140 19.38 3.46 8.70
C VAL A 140 19.79 4.67 7.89
N THR A 141 20.25 4.43 6.66
CA THR A 141 20.73 5.48 5.74
C THR A 141 20.45 5.14 4.28
N LEU A 142 20.28 6.16 3.43
CA LEU A 142 20.22 5.96 1.98
C LEU A 142 21.60 5.78 1.36
N SER A 143 22.69 6.14 2.04
CA SER A 143 24.04 5.98 1.49
C SER A 143 24.46 4.51 1.40
N SER A 144 25.36 4.20 0.45
CA SER A 144 26.05 2.90 0.39
C SER A 144 27.14 2.83 1.47
N LEU A 145 27.03 1.88 2.40
CA LEU A 145 27.89 1.84 3.59
C LEU A 145 29.15 0.99 3.42
N LYS A 146 29.20 0.08 2.44
CA LYS A 146 30.30 -0.90 2.29
C LYS A 146 31.69 -0.26 2.35
N GLY A 147 31.95 0.77 1.53
CA GLY A 147 33.24 1.45 1.51
C GLY A 147 33.48 2.41 2.68
N ILE A 148 32.43 2.79 3.41
CA ILE A 148 32.52 3.71 4.56
C ILE A 148 32.88 2.93 5.82
N LEU A 149 32.22 1.79 6.06
CA LEU A 149 32.51 0.90 7.17
C LEU A 149 33.94 0.35 7.09
N ASP A 150 34.40 -0.07 5.90
CA ASP A 150 35.80 -0.50 5.69
C ASP A 150 36.82 0.58 6.08
N ARG A 151 36.50 1.86 5.85
CA ARG A 151 37.37 2.99 6.24
C ARG A 151 37.28 3.31 7.72
N TYR A 152 36.11 3.13 8.31
CA TYR A 152 35.90 3.29 9.75
C TYR A 152 36.70 2.25 10.53
N GLU A 153 36.63 0.98 10.15
CA GLU A 153 37.33 -0.12 10.84
C GLU A 153 38.86 -0.08 10.73
N LYS A 154 39.39 0.57 9.68
CA LYS A 154 40.84 0.76 9.49
C LYS A 154 41.40 1.95 10.27
N ARG A 155 40.55 2.86 10.71
CA ARG A 155 40.95 4.08 11.43
C ARG A 155 40.70 3.90 12.93
N LYS A 156 41.57 4.50 13.74
CA LYS A 156 41.41 4.50 15.19
C LYS A 156 40.52 5.66 15.61
N PHE A 157 39.24 5.38 15.77
CA PHE A 157 38.23 6.33 16.22
C PHE A 157 37.95 6.16 17.71
N ALA A 158 37.39 7.20 18.36
CA ALA A 158 37.13 7.18 19.80
C ALA A 158 36.08 6.13 20.20
N SER A 159 35.13 5.83 19.30
CA SER A 159 34.06 4.86 19.53
C SER A 159 34.39 3.42 19.09
N GLU A 160 35.61 3.16 18.64
CA GLU A 160 36.04 1.87 18.05
C GLU A 160 35.79 0.68 19.00
N ASP A 161 36.14 0.82 20.27
CA ASP A 161 35.98 -0.26 21.26
C ASP A 161 34.51 -0.59 21.51
N PHE A 162 33.65 0.44 21.58
CA PHE A 162 32.22 0.27 21.73
C PHE A 162 31.61 -0.41 20.50
N TYR A 163 31.99 0.03 19.30
CA TYR A 163 31.56 -0.57 18.04
C TYR A 163 31.95 -2.05 17.96
N ARG A 164 33.23 -2.39 18.20
CA ARG A 164 33.71 -3.78 18.13
C ARG A 164 32.98 -4.71 19.09
N ARG A 165 32.69 -4.24 20.31
CA ARG A 165 31.89 -4.99 21.27
C ARG A 165 30.48 -5.23 20.75
N CYS A 166 29.81 -4.20 20.24
CA CYS A 166 28.46 -4.33 19.69
C CYS A 166 28.41 -5.25 18.47
N VAL A 167 29.43 -5.22 17.59
CA VAL A 167 29.51 -6.13 16.44
C VAL A 167 29.72 -7.57 16.90
N THR A 168 30.61 -7.81 17.87
CA THR A 168 30.88 -9.15 18.40
C THR A 168 29.64 -9.75 19.07
N GLU A 169 28.90 -8.92 19.82
CA GLU A 169 27.65 -9.28 20.49
C GLU A 169 26.43 -9.30 19.56
N HIS A 170 26.59 -8.97 18.27
CA HIS A 170 25.50 -8.88 17.29
C HIS A 170 24.39 -7.91 17.73
N ARG A 171 24.79 -6.78 18.32
CA ARG A 171 23.90 -5.75 18.88
C ARG A 171 23.79 -4.50 18.02
N ILE A 172 24.63 -4.34 16.99
CA ILE A 172 24.54 -3.22 16.06
C ILE A 172 24.31 -3.72 14.65
N HIS A 173 23.36 -3.08 13.97
CA HIS A 173 22.97 -3.41 12.61
C HIS A 173 22.90 -2.15 11.76
N PHE A 174 23.17 -2.33 10.48
CA PHE A 174 23.16 -1.28 9.47
C PHE A 174 22.16 -1.66 8.39
N VAL A 175 21.38 -0.66 7.97
CA VAL A 175 20.49 -0.74 6.82
C VAL A 175 20.88 0.36 5.85
N ASP A 176 21.60 -0.03 4.80
CA ASP A 176 22.10 0.87 3.78
C ASP A 176 21.14 1.02 2.59
N GLY A 177 21.46 1.91 1.66
CA GLY A 177 20.61 2.18 0.50
C GLY A 177 20.28 0.96 -0.38
N HIS A 178 21.19 -0.01 -0.49
CA HIS A 178 20.94 -1.24 -1.25
C HIS A 178 19.99 -2.17 -0.50
N GLN A 179 20.13 -2.28 0.82
CA GLN A 179 19.20 -3.04 1.65
C GLN A 179 17.81 -2.40 1.65
N ILE A 180 17.71 -1.07 1.72
CA ILE A 180 16.45 -0.33 1.56
C ILE A 180 15.81 -0.68 0.22
N LEU A 181 16.56 -0.61 -0.88
CA LEU A 181 16.05 -0.96 -2.21
C LEU A 181 15.51 -2.40 -2.25
N SER A 182 16.24 -3.36 -1.66
CA SER A 182 15.79 -4.76 -1.60
C SER A 182 14.50 -4.92 -0.81
N ILE A 183 14.38 -4.23 0.34
CA ILE A 183 13.17 -4.24 1.17
C ILE A 183 12.00 -3.64 0.41
N LEU A 184 12.20 -2.49 -0.26
CA LEU A 184 11.18 -1.83 -1.05
C LEU A 184 10.74 -2.67 -2.26
N ARG A 185 11.67 -3.33 -2.95
CA ARG A 185 11.34 -4.27 -4.04
C ARG A 185 10.55 -5.47 -3.53
N ALA A 186 10.93 -6.03 -2.38
CA ALA A 186 10.21 -7.13 -1.77
C ALA A 186 8.79 -6.71 -1.34
N ALA A 187 8.65 -5.54 -0.71
CA ALA A 187 7.36 -4.96 -0.35
C ALA A 187 6.51 -4.68 -1.60
N TYR A 188 7.07 -4.06 -2.63
CA TYR A 188 6.38 -3.79 -3.89
C TYR A 188 5.92 -5.08 -4.59
N SER A 189 6.77 -6.11 -4.63
CA SER A 189 6.44 -7.40 -5.27
C SER A 189 5.28 -8.10 -4.54
N LYS A 190 5.24 -8.01 -3.21
CA LYS A 190 4.16 -8.54 -2.36
C LYS A 190 2.81 -7.85 -2.56
N ILE A 191 2.72 -6.79 -3.37
CA ILE A 191 1.46 -6.06 -3.54
C ILE A 191 1.09 -5.84 -5.00
N SER A 192 2.08 -5.78 -5.90
CA SER A 192 1.86 -5.41 -7.31
C SER A 192 1.86 -6.58 -8.28
N GLN A 193 2.29 -7.77 -7.84
CA GLN A 193 2.49 -8.94 -8.70
C GLN A 193 1.77 -10.16 -8.16
N LEU A 194 1.11 -10.87 -9.06
CA LEU A 194 0.52 -12.18 -8.74
C LEU A 194 1.62 -13.18 -8.34
N PRO A 195 1.40 -14.00 -7.29
CA PRO A 195 2.32 -15.07 -6.90
C PRO A 195 2.65 -15.99 -8.09
N ALA A 196 3.91 -15.98 -8.55
CA ALA A 196 4.30 -16.77 -9.72
C ALA A 196 4.04 -18.27 -9.52
N ASN A 197 4.36 -18.79 -8.34
CA ASN A 197 4.01 -20.14 -7.89
C ASN A 197 3.55 -20.06 -6.43
N LEU A 198 2.33 -20.51 -6.17
CA LEU A 198 1.75 -20.65 -4.84
C LEU A 198 1.55 -22.13 -4.56
N VAL A 199 1.99 -22.60 -3.41
CA VAL A 199 1.80 -23.99 -2.98
C VAL A 199 0.69 -24.00 -1.94
N LEU A 200 -0.37 -24.74 -2.22
CA LEU A 200 -1.55 -24.85 -1.36
C LEU A 200 -1.56 -26.24 -0.72
N ASN A 201 -1.34 -26.31 0.59
CA ASN A 201 -1.45 -27.55 1.35
C ASN A 201 -2.88 -27.73 1.87
N LEU A 202 -3.51 -28.85 1.52
CA LEU A 202 -4.88 -29.17 1.95
C LEU A 202 -4.88 -30.23 3.03
N GLU A 203 -5.80 -30.09 3.98
CA GLU A 203 -5.96 -31.02 5.10
C GLU A 203 -6.59 -32.35 4.69
N THR A 204 -7.31 -32.34 3.56
CA THR A 204 -8.00 -33.49 3.01
C THR A 204 -7.64 -33.69 1.53
N PRO A 205 -7.72 -34.93 1.01
CA PRO A 205 -7.62 -35.17 -0.41
C PRO A 205 -8.61 -34.30 -1.17
N PHE A 206 -8.13 -33.61 -2.20
CA PHE A 206 -8.99 -32.73 -2.97
C PHE A 206 -9.93 -33.53 -3.88
N ILE A 207 -11.11 -32.98 -4.10
CA ILE A 207 -12.04 -33.47 -5.10
C ILE A 207 -11.82 -32.66 -6.38
N ARG A 208 -11.45 -33.34 -7.47
CA ARG A 208 -11.29 -32.73 -8.77
C ARG A 208 -12.52 -33.00 -9.64
N LYS A 209 -13.09 -31.93 -10.21
CA LYS A 209 -14.08 -32.00 -11.28
C LYS A 209 -13.67 -31.04 -12.38
N ASP A 210 -13.21 -31.60 -13.50
CA ASP A 210 -12.74 -30.86 -14.67
C ASP A 210 -11.60 -29.87 -14.31
N ASN A 211 -11.85 -28.56 -14.42
CA ASN A 211 -10.92 -27.48 -14.06
C ASN A 211 -11.11 -26.93 -12.63
N VAL A 212 -11.93 -27.58 -11.81
CA VAL A 212 -12.25 -27.15 -10.44
C VAL A 212 -11.77 -28.19 -9.42
N PHE A 213 -11.16 -27.69 -8.35
CA PHE A 213 -10.64 -28.46 -7.23
C PHE A 213 -11.29 -27.98 -5.93
N PHE A 214 -11.74 -28.91 -5.09
CA PHE A 214 -12.33 -28.62 -3.79
C PHE A 214 -11.51 -29.28 -2.68
N GLY A 215 -11.36 -28.61 -1.55
CA GLY A 215 -10.70 -29.17 -0.38
C GLY A 215 -10.99 -28.38 0.88
N VAL A 216 -10.20 -28.66 1.92
CA VAL A 216 -10.24 -27.95 3.20
C VAL A 216 -8.85 -27.40 3.48
N ILE A 217 -8.80 -26.12 3.88
CA ILE A 217 -7.56 -25.43 4.24
C ILE A 217 -7.62 -24.97 5.70
N SER A 218 -6.47 -25.00 6.38
CA SER A 218 -6.31 -24.56 7.76
C SER A 218 -5.92 -23.09 7.88
N SER A 219 -6.24 -22.50 9.05
CA SER A 219 -5.78 -21.15 9.43
C SER A 219 -4.26 -21.01 9.43
N THR A 220 -3.54 -22.07 9.77
CA THR A 220 -2.07 -22.12 9.74
C THR A 220 -1.52 -21.98 8.33
N GLU A 221 -2.11 -22.68 7.37
CA GLU A 221 -1.72 -22.58 5.95
C GLU A 221 -2.05 -21.18 5.40
N LEU A 222 -3.26 -20.66 5.65
CA LEU A 222 -3.63 -19.30 5.22
C LEU A 222 -2.71 -18.24 5.80
N ARG A 223 -2.30 -18.37 7.08
CA ARG A 223 -1.33 -17.48 7.71
C ARG A 223 0.05 -17.61 7.07
N ALA A 224 0.49 -18.82 6.72
CA ALA A 224 1.75 -19.03 6.02
C ALA A 224 1.75 -18.37 4.63
N LEU A 225 0.67 -18.57 3.87
CA LEU A 225 0.47 -17.95 2.55
C LEU A 225 0.45 -16.43 2.65
N TYR A 226 -0.29 -15.86 3.61
CA TYR A 226 -0.32 -14.41 3.79
C TYR A 226 1.03 -13.85 4.26
N LYS A 227 1.75 -14.54 5.16
CA LYS A 227 3.10 -14.13 5.56
C LYS A 227 4.07 -14.13 4.36
N GLN A 228 3.90 -15.09 3.45
CA GLN A 228 4.74 -15.24 2.27
C GLN A 228 4.41 -14.20 1.20
N PHE A 229 3.12 -14.05 0.83
CA PHE A 229 2.70 -13.29 -0.33
C PHE A 229 2.06 -11.93 -0.01
N GLY A 230 1.58 -11.71 1.23
CA GLY A 230 0.91 -10.48 1.63
C GLY A 230 -0.34 -10.20 0.81
N ASP A 231 -0.58 -8.91 0.53
CA ASP A 231 -1.76 -8.42 -0.20
C ASP A 231 -1.82 -8.89 -1.66
N ALA A 232 -0.69 -9.31 -2.27
CA ALA A 232 -0.66 -9.90 -3.60
C ALA A 232 -1.52 -11.18 -3.69
N LEU A 233 -1.75 -11.85 -2.56
CA LEU A 233 -2.68 -12.97 -2.49
C LEU A 233 -4.10 -12.55 -2.93
N PHE A 234 -4.49 -11.31 -2.67
CA PHE A 234 -5.81 -10.73 -2.97
C PHE A 234 -5.81 -9.80 -4.19
N PHE A 235 -4.76 -9.81 -5.02
CA PHE A 235 -4.64 -8.90 -6.17
C PHE A 235 -5.83 -8.96 -7.15
N GLU A 236 -6.47 -10.13 -7.28
CA GLU A 236 -7.66 -10.33 -8.11
C GLU A 236 -8.99 -10.31 -7.34
N ASN A 237 -8.96 -9.96 -6.05
CA ASN A 237 -10.18 -9.83 -5.27
C ASN A 237 -10.94 -8.55 -5.63
N ILE A 238 -12.27 -8.63 -5.55
CA ILE A 238 -13.17 -7.51 -5.83
C ILE A 238 -13.23 -6.52 -4.65
N ARG A 239 -12.91 -6.96 -3.42
CA ARG A 239 -12.99 -6.14 -2.20
C ARG A 239 -11.69 -6.20 -1.42
N ASP A 240 -11.29 -5.07 -0.84
CA ASP A 240 -10.33 -5.03 0.25
C ASP A 240 -10.96 -5.54 1.55
N PHE A 241 -10.12 -5.88 2.53
CA PHE A 241 -10.57 -6.14 3.89
C PHE A 241 -11.33 -4.90 4.41
N LEU A 242 -12.43 -5.09 5.16
CA LEU A 242 -13.22 -3.97 5.67
C LEU A 242 -13.00 -3.73 7.17
N GLY A 243 -12.13 -4.52 7.79
CA GLY A 243 -11.89 -4.54 9.23
C GLY A 243 -13.12 -4.94 10.07
N PRO A 244 -12.97 -5.06 11.39
CA PRO A 244 -14.10 -5.09 12.32
C PRO A 244 -14.80 -3.72 12.33
N ALA A 245 -16.10 -3.69 12.62
CA ALA A 245 -16.91 -2.47 12.55
C ALA A 245 -16.38 -1.36 13.48
N LYS A 246 -15.79 -0.31 12.90
CA LYS A 246 -15.45 0.93 13.63
C LYS A 246 -16.62 1.92 13.57
N GLY A 247 -17.60 1.73 14.46
CA GLY A 247 -18.52 2.81 14.87
C GLY A 247 -19.60 3.30 13.90
N ARG A 248 -19.83 2.65 12.74
CA ARG A 248 -21.02 2.91 11.90
C ARG A 248 -22.03 1.78 12.05
N GLU A 249 -22.63 1.68 13.23
CA GLU A 249 -23.74 0.77 13.46
C GLU A 249 -25.01 1.24 12.74
N ARG A 250 -25.62 0.36 11.94
CA ARG A 250 -27.08 0.30 11.90
C ARG A 250 -27.48 -0.53 13.11
N MET A 251 -28.15 0.08 14.10
CA MET A 251 -28.68 -0.60 15.29
C MET A 251 -29.33 -1.95 14.88
N GLY A 252 -28.74 -3.06 15.34
CA GLY A 252 -29.34 -4.40 15.25
C GLY A 252 -28.81 -5.36 14.17
N ARG A 253 -27.71 -5.07 13.45
CA ARG A 253 -27.06 -6.07 12.57
C ARG A 253 -25.55 -6.20 12.86
N THR A 254 -25.12 -7.40 13.23
CA THR A 254 -23.71 -7.82 13.23
C THR A 254 -23.14 -7.78 11.83
N THR A 255 -21.90 -7.32 11.66
CA THR A 255 -21.24 -7.43 10.35
C THR A 255 -20.79 -8.88 10.11
N PRO A 256 -20.66 -9.31 8.84
CA PRO A 256 -20.11 -10.64 8.54
C PRO A 256 -18.74 -10.87 9.19
N ASN A 257 -17.92 -9.82 9.32
CA ASN A 257 -16.60 -9.90 9.95
C ASN A 257 -16.71 -10.17 11.46
N ASP A 258 -17.64 -9.52 12.15
CA ASP A 258 -17.86 -9.75 13.59
C ASP A 258 -18.32 -11.20 13.85
N GLU A 259 -19.16 -11.77 12.98
CA GLU A 259 -19.61 -13.17 13.09
C GLU A 259 -18.47 -14.16 12.81
N ILE A 260 -17.61 -13.86 11.84
CA ILE A 260 -16.42 -14.66 11.55
C ILE A 260 -15.46 -14.60 12.74
N ILE A 261 -15.14 -13.41 13.26
CA ILE A 261 -14.25 -13.23 14.41
C ILE A 261 -14.82 -13.92 15.64
N THR A 262 -16.13 -13.76 15.90
CA THR A 262 -16.82 -14.45 17.00
C THR A 262 -16.70 -15.96 16.86
N THR A 263 -16.87 -16.51 15.65
CA THR A 263 -16.75 -17.96 15.44
C THR A 263 -15.31 -18.43 15.65
N ILE A 264 -14.31 -17.71 15.11
CA ILE A 264 -12.88 -18.04 15.29
C ILE A 264 -12.48 -18.06 16.78
N THR A 265 -12.99 -17.10 17.55
CA THR A 265 -12.60 -16.91 18.96
C THR A 265 -13.38 -17.78 19.94
N THR A 266 -14.68 -18.02 19.68
CA THR A 266 -15.55 -18.73 20.64
C THR A 266 -15.82 -20.18 20.27
N CYS A 267 -15.83 -20.53 18.98
CA CYS A 267 -16.17 -21.86 18.49
C CYS A 267 -15.43 -22.18 17.17
N PRO A 268 -14.08 -22.23 17.19
CA PRO A 268 -13.26 -22.41 15.99
C PRO A 268 -13.53 -23.71 15.22
N ASP A 269 -14.00 -24.74 15.91
CA ASP A 269 -14.44 -26.03 15.35
C ASP A 269 -15.64 -25.88 14.39
N LYS A 270 -16.46 -24.85 14.60
CA LYS A 270 -17.65 -24.57 13.76
C LYS A 270 -17.35 -23.71 12.54
N MET A 271 -16.10 -23.31 12.32
CA MET A 271 -15.72 -22.50 11.17
C MET A 271 -16.06 -23.17 9.84
N LEU A 272 -15.82 -24.49 9.74
CA LEU A 272 -16.04 -25.25 8.52
C LEU A 272 -17.53 -25.32 8.13
N GLU A 273 -18.44 -25.38 9.12
CA GLU A 273 -19.89 -25.44 8.89
C GLU A 273 -20.54 -24.06 8.71
N ARG A 274 -19.97 -23.00 9.30
CA ARG A 274 -20.54 -21.64 9.30
C ARG A 274 -20.02 -20.73 8.19
N ASN A 275 -18.85 -21.01 7.63
CA ASN A 275 -18.21 -20.14 6.64
C ASN A 275 -18.40 -20.67 5.20
N ASN A 276 -18.62 -19.76 4.26
CA ASN A 276 -18.80 -20.09 2.84
C ASN A 276 -17.49 -20.48 2.13
N GLY A 277 -16.34 -20.31 2.79
CA GLY A 277 -15.03 -20.68 2.27
C GLY A 277 -14.32 -19.59 1.50
N ILE A 278 -13.29 -20.03 0.77
CA ILE A 278 -12.37 -19.18 0.00
C ILE A 278 -12.29 -19.73 -1.43
N VAL A 279 -12.24 -18.82 -2.41
CA VAL A 279 -12.08 -19.18 -3.82
C VAL A 279 -10.74 -18.67 -4.35
N PHE A 280 -9.93 -19.59 -4.83
CA PHE A 280 -8.70 -19.31 -5.57
C PHE A 280 -8.93 -19.45 -7.08
N ARG A 281 -8.22 -18.63 -7.85
CA ARG A 281 -8.01 -18.78 -9.28
C ARG A 281 -6.53 -19.00 -9.54
N ALA A 282 -6.20 -19.82 -10.53
CA ALA A 282 -4.83 -20.04 -11.01
C ALA A 282 -4.81 -20.26 -12.52
N ASP A 283 -3.74 -19.84 -13.19
CA ASP A 283 -3.57 -20.06 -14.64
C ASP A 283 -3.37 -21.56 -14.93
N GLU A 284 -2.54 -22.23 -14.12
CA GLU A 284 -2.28 -23.66 -14.18
C GLU A 284 -2.31 -24.25 -12.76
N ILE A 285 -2.85 -25.46 -12.63
CA ILE A 285 -2.88 -26.22 -11.37
C ILE A 285 -2.13 -27.53 -11.58
N LYS A 286 -1.05 -27.73 -10.83
CA LYS A 286 -0.30 -28.98 -10.78
C LYS A 286 -0.61 -29.70 -9.48
N PRO A 287 -1.47 -30.74 -9.51
CA PRO A 287 -1.77 -31.53 -8.32
C PRO A 287 -0.59 -32.41 -7.93
N VAL A 288 -0.31 -32.49 -6.63
CA VAL A 288 0.61 -33.43 -6.01
C VAL A 288 -0.21 -34.33 -5.08
N GLU A 289 -0.82 -35.36 -5.69
CA GLU A 289 -1.83 -36.23 -5.04
C GLU A 289 -1.30 -36.92 -3.78
N THR A 290 -0.02 -37.28 -3.75
CA THR A 290 0.61 -37.96 -2.60
C THR A 290 0.74 -37.08 -1.37
N GLN A 291 0.52 -35.78 -1.49
CA GLN A 291 0.73 -34.79 -0.43
C GLN A 291 -0.50 -33.90 -0.19
N ASN A 292 -1.66 -34.21 -0.77
CA ASN A 292 -2.85 -33.34 -0.74
C ASN A 292 -2.51 -31.88 -1.09
N GLN A 293 -1.62 -31.68 -2.07
CA GLN A 293 -1.05 -30.37 -2.36
C GLN A 293 -1.40 -29.94 -3.78
N LEU A 294 -1.68 -28.64 -3.97
CA LEU A 294 -1.89 -28.02 -5.28
C LEU A 294 -0.84 -26.93 -5.50
N ILE A 295 -0.08 -27.03 -6.60
CA ILE A 295 0.85 -25.97 -7.02
C ILE A 295 0.14 -25.11 -8.06
N LEU A 296 -0.09 -23.84 -7.72
CA LEU A 296 -0.84 -22.87 -8.50
C LEU A 296 0.13 -21.89 -9.16
N THR A 297 0.07 -21.74 -10.48
CA THR A 297 0.76 -20.61 -11.15
C THR A 297 -0.14 -19.39 -11.19
N ARG A 298 0.43 -18.22 -10.85
CA ARG A 298 -0.30 -16.93 -10.80
C ARG A 298 -1.59 -17.04 -10.00
N GLY A 299 -1.48 -17.68 -8.84
CA GLY A 299 -2.59 -18.00 -7.96
C GLY A 299 -3.03 -16.79 -7.13
N SER A 300 -4.34 -16.52 -7.06
CA SER A 300 -4.91 -15.45 -6.22
C SER A 300 -6.27 -15.83 -5.65
N VAL A 301 -6.57 -15.28 -4.47
CA VAL A 301 -7.87 -15.35 -3.81
C VAL A 301 -8.80 -14.32 -4.45
N VAL A 302 -9.77 -14.81 -5.23
CA VAL A 302 -10.78 -13.99 -5.93
C VAL A 302 -12.05 -13.78 -5.09
N ASN A 303 -12.26 -14.60 -4.05
CA ASN A 303 -13.34 -14.44 -3.08
C ASN A 303 -12.89 -14.99 -1.71
N GLY A 304 -13.27 -14.31 -0.61
CA GLY A 304 -12.93 -14.72 0.75
C GLY A 304 -11.88 -13.86 1.44
N CYS A 305 -11.58 -12.64 0.94
CA CYS A 305 -10.61 -11.73 1.57
C CYS A 305 -10.90 -11.50 3.06
N GLN A 306 -12.17 -11.26 3.42
CA GLN A 306 -12.58 -11.09 4.82
C GLN A 306 -12.29 -12.34 5.67
N THR A 307 -12.70 -13.52 5.20
CA THR A 307 -12.44 -14.80 5.88
C THR A 307 -10.95 -15.00 6.10
N THR A 308 -10.14 -14.82 5.05
CA THR A 308 -8.68 -15.00 5.15
C THR A 308 -8.08 -14.03 6.16
N MET A 309 -8.41 -12.75 6.10
CA MET A 309 -7.85 -11.74 7.01
C MET A 309 -8.29 -11.96 8.46
N CYS A 310 -9.55 -12.29 8.71
CA CYS A 310 -10.01 -12.63 10.05
C CYS A 310 -9.27 -13.85 10.63
N MET A 311 -9.03 -14.88 9.81
CA MET A 311 -8.26 -16.06 10.25
C MET A 311 -6.77 -15.73 10.47
N VAL A 312 -6.18 -14.88 9.63
CA VAL A 312 -4.79 -14.44 9.78
C VAL A 312 -4.62 -13.67 11.09
N GLU A 313 -5.51 -12.70 11.37
CA GLU A 313 -5.37 -11.77 12.49
C GLU A 313 -5.84 -12.34 13.84
N TYR A 314 -6.95 -13.09 13.87
CA TYR A 314 -7.64 -13.44 15.13
C TYR A 314 -7.60 -14.92 15.50
N ALA A 315 -7.12 -15.81 14.64
CA ALA A 315 -7.04 -17.24 14.99
C ALA A 315 -5.92 -17.50 16.00
N GLU A 316 -6.27 -17.90 17.21
CA GLU A 316 -5.33 -18.38 18.22
C GLU A 316 -5.06 -19.88 18.10
N GLY A 317 -6.02 -20.64 17.56
CA GLY A 317 -5.94 -22.08 17.31
C GLY A 317 -6.10 -22.45 15.83
N VAL A 318 -5.98 -23.76 15.54
CA VAL A 318 -6.24 -24.29 14.20
C VAL A 318 -7.74 -24.33 13.94
N CYS A 319 -8.18 -23.67 12.87
CA CYS A 319 -9.55 -23.77 12.38
C CYS A 319 -9.53 -23.96 10.85
N TYR A 320 -10.66 -24.40 10.29
CA TYR A 320 -10.73 -24.90 8.93
C TYR A 320 -11.83 -24.21 8.13
N VAL A 321 -11.60 -24.00 6.84
CA VAL A 321 -12.60 -23.46 5.91
C VAL A 321 -12.58 -24.24 4.59
N PRO A 322 -13.71 -24.31 3.88
CA PRO A 322 -13.73 -24.93 2.57
C PRO A 322 -12.97 -24.06 1.56
N VAL A 323 -12.25 -24.69 0.64
CA VAL A 323 -11.54 -24.01 -0.44
C VAL A 323 -11.94 -24.56 -1.80
N LYS A 324 -12.18 -23.65 -2.74
CA LYS A 324 -12.40 -23.94 -4.16
C LYS A 324 -11.27 -23.33 -4.97
N VAL A 325 -10.57 -24.11 -5.76
CA VAL A 325 -9.53 -23.63 -6.67
C VAL A 325 -9.97 -23.88 -8.11
N VAL A 326 -9.92 -22.85 -8.94
CA VAL A 326 -10.34 -22.95 -10.35
C VAL A 326 -9.17 -22.62 -11.27
N GLN A 327 -8.91 -23.53 -12.21
CA GLN A 327 -7.94 -23.29 -13.27
C GLN A 327 -8.61 -22.47 -14.38
N THR A 328 -8.16 -21.24 -14.58
CA THR A 328 -8.64 -20.33 -15.62
C THR A 328 -7.68 -19.15 -15.81
N THR A 329 -7.65 -18.58 -17.01
CA THR A 329 -7.01 -17.29 -17.27
C THR A 329 -7.94 -16.11 -16.98
N ASP A 330 -9.25 -16.34 -16.82
CA ASP A 330 -10.25 -15.30 -16.53
C ASP A 330 -10.70 -15.37 -15.05
N SER A 331 -10.14 -14.51 -14.22
CA SER A 331 -10.51 -14.37 -12.81
C SER A 331 -11.87 -13.68 -12.60
N TRP A 332 -12.34 -12.92 -13.59
CA TRP A 332 -13.48 -12.03 -13.45
C TRP A 332 -14.79 -12.78 -13.36
N ASP A 333 -15.04 -13.71 -14.28
CA ASP A 333 -16.28 -14.47 -14.31
C ASP A 333 -16.50 -15.28 -13.03
N ILE A 334 -15.41 -15.78 -12.44
CA ILE A 334 -15.45 -16.50 -11.16
C ILE A 334 -15.76 -15.54 -10.02
N ALA A 335 -15.06 -14.41 -9.95
CA ALA A 335 -15.25 -13.42 -8.90
C ALA A 335 -16.69 -12.87 -8.94
N LYS A 336 -17.22 -12.59 -10.14
CA LYS A 336 -18.61 -12.14 -10.35
C LYS A 336 -19.62 -13.21 -9.92
N ALA A 337 -19.48 -14.45 -10.39
CA ALA A 337 -20.39 -15.54 -10.05
C ALA A 337 -20.36 -15.90 -8.55
N ALA A 338 -19.18 -15.86 -7.92
CA ALA A 338 -19.02 -16.14 -6.48
C ALA A 338 -19.55 -15.01 -5.59
N ASN A 339 -19.63 -13.77 -6.09
CA ASN A 339 -20.12 -12.62 -5.33
C ASN A 339 -21.63 -12.38 -5.45
N TYR A 340 -22.33 -12.92 -6.44
CA TYR A 340 -23.79 -12.83 -6.57
C TYR A 340 -24.58 -13.41 -5.38
N GLN A 341 -23.92 -14.17 -4.49
CA GLN A 341 -24.53 -14.68 -3.26
C GLN A 341 -24.62 -13.63 -2.14
N ASN A 342 -23.95 -12.48 -2.27
CA ASN A 342 -24.04 -11.35 -1.34
C ASN A 342 -24.48 -10.09 -2.10
N SER A 343 -25.26 -9.19 -1.48
CA SER A 343 -25.73 -7.96 -2.15
C SER A 343 -24.56 -7.01 -2.42
N VAL A 344 -23.93 -7.11 -3.58
CA VAL A 344 -23.02 -6.11 -4.14
C VAL A 344 -23.82 -5.31 -5.14
N ALA A 345 -23.71 -3.98 -5.13
CA ALA A 345 -24.32 -3.18 -6.18
C ALA A 345 -23.67 -3.54 -7.52
N ASP A 346 -24.45 -3.75 -8.58
CA ASP A 346 -23.93 -4.16 -9.89
C ASP A 346 -22.86 -3.18 -10.42
N ILE A 347 -22.93 -1.90 -10.03
CA ILE A 347 -21.89 -0.92 -10.35
C ILE A 347 -20.54 -1.24 -9.70
N ASP A 348 -20.52 -1.72 -8.46
CA ASP A 348 -19.27 -2.04 -7.77
C ASP A 348 -18.61 -3.28 -8.37
N LEU A 349 -19.42 -4.22 -8.89
CA LEU A 349 -18.92 -5.33 -9.70
C LEU A 349 -18.32 -4.80 -11.01
N ASP A 350 -19.07 -4.08 -11.84
CA ASP A 350 -18.52 -3.63 -13.13
C ASP A 350 -17.32 -2.66 -12.96
N LEU A 351 -17.31 -1.83 -11.93
CA LEU A 351 -16.15 -1.01 -11.57
C LEU A 351 -14.96 -1.86 -11.13
N ALA A 352 -15.14 -2.89 -10.30
CA ALA A 352 -14.03 -3.72 -9.83
C ALA A 352 -13.32 -4.50 -10.95
N ARG A 353 -13.92 -4.63 -12.14
CA ARG A 353 -13.19 -5.17 -13.31
C ARG A 353 -12.02 -4.27 -13.72
N HIS A 354 -12.20 -2.95 -13.62
CA HIS A 354 -11.32 -1.93 -14.21
C HIS A 354 -10.70 -0.98 -13.18
N LEU A 355 -11.32 -0.83 -12.01
CA LEU A 355 -10.98 0.12 -10.95
C LEU A 355 -10.90 -0.59 -9.61
N ARG A 356 -9.92 -1.48 -9.43
CA ARG A 356 -9.69 -2.15 -8.13
C ARG A 356 -8.85 -1.28 -7.21
N PRO A 357 -9.06 -1.31 -5.89
CA PRO A 357 -8.18 -0.65 -4.93
C PRO A 357 -6.71 -1.05 -5.15
N GLN A 358 -6.42 -2.32 -5.41
CA GLN A 358 -5.05 -2.80 -5.61
C GLN A 358 -4.44 -2.28 -6.93
N LEU A 359 -5.24 -2.11 -7.98
CA LEU A 359 -4.80 -1.48 -9.24
C LEU A 359 -4.52 0.01 -9.04
N ALA A 360 -5.40 0.71 -8.34
CA ALA A 360 -5.19 2.12 -7.99
C ALA A 360 -3.94 2.30 -7.12
N LYS A 361 -3.74 1.49 -6.08
CA LYS A 361 -2.56 1.52 -5.21
C LYS A 361 -1.27 1.26 -5.98
N ARG A 362 -1.29 0.28 -6.90
CA ARG A 362 -0.14 0.01 -7.78
C ARG A 362 0.16 1.19 -8.69
N ALA A 363 -0.85 1.78 -9.32
CA ALA A 363 -0.68 2.94 -10.18
C ALA A 363 -0.17 4.16 -9.39
N ALA A 364 -0.71 4.39 -8.18
CA ALA A 364 -0.30 5.48 -7.31
C ALA A 364 1.17 5.35 -6.92
N ALA A 365 1.61 4.15 -6.53
CA ALA A 365 3.02 3.88 -6.24
C ALA A 365 3.92 4.12 -7.47
N ILE A 366 3.50 3.70 -8.67
CA ILE A 366 4.26 3.96 -9.92
C ILE A 366 4.37 5.47 -10.20
N SER A 367 3.27 6.21 -9.99
CA SER A 367 3.15 7.63 -10.31
C SER A 367 3.61 8.57 -9.18
N GLY A 368 4.02 8.03 -8.03
CA GLY A 368 4.53 8.82 -6.91
C GLY A 368 3.46 9.48 -6.03
N PHE A 369 2.28 8.86 -5.91
CA PHE A 369 1.15 9.31 -5.09
C PHE A 369 0.92 8.35 -3.90
N GLN A 370 0.46 8.90 -2.79
CA GLN A 370 -0.05 8.16 -1.63
C GLN A 370 -1.58 8.00 -1.74
N ILE A 371 -2.13 6.81 -1.50
CA ILE A 371 -3.59 6.63 -1.37
C ILE A 371 -4.02 6.75 0.10
N GLU A 372 -4.94 7.66 0.40
CA GLU A 372 -5.63 7.73 1.70
C GLU A 372 -6.75 6.69 1.77
N ASP A 373 -6.38 5.46 2.10
CA ASP A 373 -7.32 4.49 2.64
C ASP A 373 -7.12 4.45 4.16
N GLY A 374 -8.20 4.55 4.95
CA GLY A 374 -8.17 4.54 6.42
C GLY A 374 -7.64 3.24 7.06
N GLU A 375 -6.97 2.37 6.30
CA GLU A 375 -6.49 1.05 6.68
C GLU A 375 -4.96 0.93 6.67
N LYS A 376 -4.43 0.03 7.53
CA LYS A 376 -3.00 -0.23 7.67
C LYS A 376 -2.51 -1.15 6.56
N SER A 377 -2.31 -0.62 5.36
CA SER A 377 -1.73 -1.36 4.23
C SER A 377 -0.20 -1.42 4.29
N ALA A 378 0.40 -2.47 3.74
CA ALA A 378 1.85 -2.58 3.57
C ALA A 378 2.47 -1.49 2.67
N PHE A 379 1.65 -0.70 1.95
CA PHE A 379 2.06 0.49 1.19
C PHE A 379 2.59 1.65 2.02
N GLN A 380 2.35 1.64 3.35
CA GLN A 380 2.75 2.73 4.23
C GLN A 380 4.23 3.12 4.10
N ILE A 381 5.13 2.19 3.80
CA ILE A 381 6.57 2.47 3.69
C ILE A 381 6.85 3.45 2.56
N ILE A 382 6.22 3.26 1.40
CA ILE A 382 6.44 4.11 0.22
C ILE A 382 5.59 5.39 0.34
N ASP A 383 4.37 5.27 0.85
CA ASP A 383 3.46 6.38 1.13
C ASP A 383 4.06 7.47 2.02
N ALA A 384 4.99 7.11 2.92
CA ALA A 384 5.64 8.06 3.83
C ALA A 384 6.58 9.07 3.13
N ILE A 385 6.93 8.83 1.87
CA ILE A 385 7.85 9.68 1.09
C ILE A 385 7.08 10.62 0.16
N TYR A 386 5.83 10.29 -0.20
CA TYR A 386 5.05 11.05 -1.18
C TYR A 386 4.33 12.25 -0.56
N ASP A 387 4.37 13.37 -1.28
CA ASP A 387 3.68 14.60 -0.90
C ASP A 387 2.20 14.64 -1.28
N HIS A 388 1.83 13.90 -2.33
CA HIS A 388 0.51 14.00 -2.93
C HIS A 388 -0.39 12.87 -2.45
N ARG A 389 -1.48 13.25 -1.77
CA ARG A 389 -2.48 12.34 -1.26
C ARG A 389 -3.68 12.26 -2.20
N VAL A 390 -4.05 11.03 -2.53
CA VAL A 390 -5.15 10.68 -3.41
C VAL A 390 -6.17 9.87 -2.62
N ALA A 391 -7.43 10.26 -2.66
CA ALA A 391 -8.53 9.53 -2.07
C ALA A 391 -9.10 8.56 -3.11
N TYR A 392 -9.18 7.27 -2.76
CA TYR A 392 -9.70 6.25 -3.68
C TYR A 392 -11.15 6.53 -4.09
N ASP A 393 -11.99 7.00 -3.16
CA ASP A 393 -13.38 7.38 -3.43
C ASP A 393 -13.49 8.53 -4.46
N GLU A 394 -12.54 9.48 -4.43
CA GLU A 394 -12.49 10.58 -5.40
C GLU A 394 -12.06 10.08 -6.77
N THR A 395 -11.03 9.23 -6.82
CA THR A 395 -10.58 8.56 -8.05
C THR A 395 -11.73 7.77 -8.70
N ARG A 396 -12.52 7.06 -7.89
CA ARG A 396 -13.71 6.32 -8.33
C ARG A 396 -14.78 7.23 -8.93
N LEU A 397 -15.09 8.35 -8.29
CA LEU A 397 -16.08 9.30 -8.78
C LEU A 397 -15.60 9.99 -10.07
N LEU A 398 -14.34 10.40 -10.15
CA LEU A 398 -13.76 10.95 -11.37
C LEU A 398 -13.84 9.94 -12.53
N TYR A 399 -13.52 8.67 -12.27
CA TYR A 399 -13.67 7.59 -13.25
C TYR A 399 -15.11 7.45 -13.74
N ILE A 400 -16.09 7.39 -12.81
CA ILE A 400 -17.51 7.32 -13.17
C ILE A 400 -17.89 8.50 -14.05
N GLY A 401 -17.50 9.73 -13.70
CA GLY A 401 -17.86 10.91 -14.48
C GLY A 401 -17.23 10.92 -15.88
N LEU A 402 -15.99 10.48 -16.02
CA LEU A 402 -15.27 10.46 -17.30
C LEU A 402 -15.74 9.35 -18.26
N PHE A 403 -16.16 8.19 -17.74
CA PHE A 403 -16.53 7.02 -18.55
C PHE A 403 -18.04 6.73 -18.59
N SER A 404 -18.85 7.65 -18.08
CA SER A 404 -20.32 7.60 -18.25
C SER A 404 -20.78 8.33 -19.50
N LYS A 405 -21.98 7.97 -19.98
CA LYS A 405 -22.69 8.70 -21.04
C LYS A 405 -22.81 10.19 -20.72
N THR A 406 -23.02 10.52 -19.43
CA THR A 406 -23.01 11.90 -18.93
C THR A 406 -22.15 12.03 -17.67
N PRO A 407 -21.40 13.15 -17.51
CA PRO A 407 -20.63 13.40 -16.29
C PRO A 407 -21.48 13.50 -15.02
N ASN A 408 -22.78 13.78 -15.14
CA ASN A 408 -23.72 13.84 -14.01
C ASN A 408 -23.86 12.48 -13.29
N ASN A 409 -23.41 11.38 -13.88
CA ASN A 409 -23.46 10.09 -13.23
C ASN A 409 -22.61 10.03 -11.93
N VAL A 410 -21.71 11.00 -11.67
CA VAL A 410 -20.99 11.12 -10.39
C VAL A 410 -21.91 11.28 -9.17
N PHE A 411 -23.15 11.77 -9.36
CA PHE A 411 -24.10 11.96 -8.26
C PHE A 411 -24.92 10.73 -7.92
N THR A 412 -25.13 9.85 -8.90
CA THR A 412 -26.03 8.68 -8.77
C THR A 412 -25.29 7.36 -8.84
N ALA A 413 -24.10 7.33 -9.45
CA ALA A 413 -23.29 6.14 -9.68
C ALA A 413 -24.15 5.00 -10.25
N ASN A 414 -24.87 5.27 -11.35
CA ASN A 414 -25.69 4.29 -12.03
C ASN A 414 -24.86 3.50 -13.06
N TYR A 415 -24.80 2.17 -12.92
CA TYR A 415 -24.01 1.31 -13.82
C TYR A 415 -24.52 1.31 -15.26
N THR A 416 -25.83 1.50 -15.48
CA THR A 416 -26.41 1.50 -16.84
C THR A 416 -25.99 2.71 -17.68
N GLU A 417 -25.46 3.73 -17.01
CA GLU A 417 -24.91 4.94 -17.63
C GLU A 417 -23.43 4.80 -17.99
N LEU A 418 -22.73 3.76 -17.51
CA LEU A 418 -21.34 3.49 -17.87
C LEU A 418 -21.23 3.03 -19.33
N MET A 419 -20.23 3.54 -20.03
CA MET A 419 -19.92 3.15 -21.41
C MET A 419 -18.99 1.93 -21.41
N THR A 420 -19.52 0.75 -21.06
CA THR A 420 -18.75 -0.49 -20.91
C THR A 420 -17.91 -0.83 -22.14
N GLY A 421 -18.45 -0.69 -23.35
CA GLY A 421 -17.69 -0.94 -24.58
C GLY A 421 -16.50 0.01 -24.79
N LEU A 422 -16.56 1.24 -24.26
CA LEU A 422 -15.45 2.19 -24.31
C LEU A 422 -14.37 1.78 -23.30
N ILE A 423 -14.81 1.46 -22.08
CA ILE A 423 -13.97 0.99 -20.99
C ILE A 423 -13.19 -0.28 -21.39
N GLU A 424 -13.86 -1.24 -22.05
CA GLU A 424 -13.22 -2.47 -22.49
C GLU A 424 -12.10 -2.25 -23.51
N ARG A 425 -12.26 -1.28 -24.42
CA ARG A 425 -11.20 -0.91 -25.38
C ARG A 425 -9.98 -0.32 -24.68
N PHE A 426 -10.19 0.57 -23.71
CA PHE A 426 -9.10 1.11 -22.89
C PHE A 426 -8.38 -0.02 -22.12
N TYR A 427 -9.13 -0.97 -21.55
CA TYR A 427 -8.55 -2.11 -20.85
C TYR A 427 -7.75 -3.04 -21.77
N GLN A 428 -8.16 -3.22 -23.02
CA GLN A 428 -7.42 -4.02 -23.99
C GLN A 428 -6.07 -3.38 -24.37
N GLU A 429 -5.99 -2.05 -24.41
CA GLU A 429 -4.75 -1.33 -24.69
C GLU A 429 -3.84 -1.15 -23.47
N ASP A 430 -4.43 -0.90 -22.30
CA ASP A 430 -3.75 -0.72 -21.02
C ASP A 430 -4.44 -1.56 -19.92
N PRO A 431 -4.09 -2.85 -19.80
CA PRO A 431 -4.71 -3.76 -18.83
C PRO A 431 -4.54 -3.34 -17.36
N TYR A 432 -3.57 -2.46 -17.07
CA TYR A 432 -3.31 -1.97 -15.73
C TYR A 432 -3.82 -0.55 -15.51
N TRP A 433 -4.43 0.07 -16.52
CA TRP A 433 -4.97 1.43 -16.48
C TRP A 433 -3.96 2.50 -16.04
N ALA A 434 -2.66 2.24 -16.19
CA ALA A 434 -1.60 3.07 -15.63
C ALA A 434 -1.72 4.53 -16.06
N LYS A 435 -1.94 4.80 -17.36
CA LYS A 435 -2.04 6.18 -17.88
C LYS A 435 -3.31 6.89 -17.42
N THR A 436 -4.40 6.16 -17.34
CA THR A 436 -5.68 6.73 -16.90
C THR A 436 -5.61 7.08 -15.42
N PHE A 437 -5.09 6.17 -14.58
CA PHE A 437 -4.88 6.43 -13.17
C PHE A 437 -3.94 7.61 -12.93
N GLU A 438 -2.82 7.69 -13.65
CA GLU A 438 -1.92 8.85 -13.58
C GLU A 438 -2.68 10.16 -13.86
N THR A 439 -3.50 10.18 -14.91
CA THR A 439 -4.32 11.36 -15.25
C THR A 439 -5.33 11.69 -14.14
N LEU A 440 -5.98 10.68 -13.55
CA LEU A 440 -6.92 10.85 -12.45
C LEU A 440 -6.23 11.41 -11.18
N PHE A 441 -5.05 10.90 -10.84
CA PHE A 441 -4.29 11.35 -9.68
C PHE A 441 -3.78 12.78 -9.85
N MET A 442 -3.27 13.11 -11.05
CA MET A 442 -2.89 14.48 -11.40
C MET A 442 -4.09 15.43 -11.34
N LEU A 443 -5.25 14.99 -11.82
CA LEU A 443 -6.48 15.78 -11.77
C LEU A 443 -6.92 16.03 -10.33
N GLN A 444 -6.88 15.00 -9.47
CA GLN A 444 -7.20 15.12 -8.06
C GLN A 444 -6.25 16.11 -7.35
N GLY A 445 -4.94 15.97 -7.54
CA GLY A 445 -3.96 16.89 -6.96
C GLY A 445 -4.16 18.34 -7.40
N ALA A 446 -4.44 18.56 -8.68
CA ALA A 446 -4.74 19.90 -9.20
C ALA A 446 -6.09 20.44 -8.69
N SER A 447 -7.07 19.57 -8.47
CA SER A 447 -8.40 19.94 -7.95
C SER A 447 -8.34 20.38 -6.49
N GLN A 448 -7.52 19.71 -5.68
CA GLN A 448 -7.26 20.11 -4.28
C GLN A 448 -6.66 21.51 -4.21
N GLU A 449 -5.67 21.80 -5.06
CA GLU A 449 -5.08 23.13 -5.17
C GLU A 449 -6.11 24.17 -5.67
N GLY A 450 -6.87 23.84 -6.72
CA GLY A 450 -7.93 24.71 -7.24
C GLY A 450 -9.01 24.99 -6.21
N LEU A 451 -9.31 24.05 -5.32
CA LEU A 451 -10.25 24.24 -4.21
C LEU A 451 -9.72 25.25 -3.19
N GLU A 452 -8.44 25.16 -2.82
CA GLU A 452 -7.83 26.13 -1.90
C GLU A 452 -7.72 27.53 -2.53
N GLU A 453 -7.36 27.63 -3.82
CA GLU A 453 -7.34 28.92 -4.54
C GLU A 453 -8.75 29.53 -4.65
N ALA A 454 -9.76 28.70 -4.94
CA ALA A 454 -11.15 29.14 -4.97
C ALA A 454 -11.61 29.62 -3.59
N LYS A 455 -11.23 28.93 -2.51
CA LYS A 455 -11.55 29.31 -1.14
C LYS A 455 -10.96 30.67 -0.76
N GLU A 456 -9.72 30.92 -1.14
CA GLU A 456 -9.09 32.24 -0.96
C GLU A 456 -9.72 33.34 -1.82
N THR A 457 -10.13 32.99 -3.04
CA THR A 457 -10.77 33.91 -3.99
C THR A 457 -12.19 34.31 -3.53
N PHE A 458 -12.95 33.35 -3.01
CA PHE A 458 -14.37 33.53 -2.65
C PHE A 458 -14.62 33.74 -1.15
N LYS A 459 -13.67 34.35 -0.44
CA LYS A 459 -13.75 34.59 1.02
C LYS A 459 -14.61 35.77 1.48
N HIS A 460 -15.15 36.56 0.55
CA HIS A 460 -15.89 37.77 0.93
C HIS A 460 -17.24 37.41 1.60
N PRO A 461 -17.59 38.02 2.74
CA PRO A 461 -18.79 37.63 3.51
C PRO A 461 -20.11 37.69 2.73
N GLU A 462 -20.22 38.56 1.73
CA GLU A 462 -21.44 38.72 0.93
C GLU A 462 -21.79 37.50 0.06
N TYR A 463 -20.80 36.70 -0.32
CA TYR A 463 -21.01 35.55 -1.22
C TYR A 463 -20.32 34.27 -0.75
N ALA A 464 -19.48 34.30 0.28
CA ALA A 464 -18.82 33.11 0.84
C ALA A 464 -19.82 32.00 1.20
N GLY A 465 -21.00 32.36 1.74
CA GLY A 465 -22.06 31.42 2.08
C GLY A 465 -22.61 30.62 0.89
N MET A 466 -22.50 31.14 -0.34
CA MET A 466 -22.94 30.41 -1.55
C MET A 466 -21.98 29.27 -1.92
N PHE A 467 -20.72 29.36 -1.50
CA PHE A 467 -19.67 28.39 -1.80
C PHE A 467 -19.41 27.41 -0.65
N GLU A 468 -20.03 27.60 0.53
CA GLU A 468 -19.88 26.70 1.67
C GLU A 468 -20.18 25.24 1.33
N ARG A 469 -21.15 24.98 0.45
CA ARG A 469 -21.51 23.62 0.01
C ARG A 469 -20.35 22.92 -0.71
N LEU A 470 -19.51 23.67 -1.42
CA LEU A 470 -18.31 23.14 -2.08
C LEU A 470 -17.23 22.75 -1.06
N TYR A 471 -17.15 23.43 0.08
CA TYR A 471 -16.11 23.20 1.09
C TYR A 471 -16.45 22.12 2.12
N ARG A 472 -17.69 21.61 2.15
CA ARG A 472 -18.07 20.51 3.06
C ARG A 472 -17.35 19.21 2.71
N GLU A 473 -17.17 18.34 3.70
CA GLU A 473 -16.59 17.01 3.51
C GLU A 473 -17.54 16.06 2.75
N ASP A 474 -18.85 16.28 2.85
CA ASP A 474 -19.90 15.45 2.22
C ASP A 474 -20.15 15.76 0.74
N SER A 475 -19.46 16.74 0.15
CA SER A 475 -19.70 17.21 -1.22
C SER A 475 -18.76 16.61 -2.27
N LEU A 476 -18.18 15.43 -1.99
CA LEU A 476 -17.17 14.80 -2.84
C LEU A 476 -17.59 14.65 -4.31
N SER A 477 -18.82 14.18 -4.58
CA SER A 477 -19.36 14.08 -5.95
C SER A 477 -19.44 15.42 -6.65
N TYR A 478 -19.75 16.49 -5.92
CA TYR A 478 -19.83 17.84 -6.46
C TYR A 478 -18.43 18.39 -6.79
N LYS A 479 -17.45 18.17 -5.91
CA LYS A 479 -16.04 18.50 -6.17
C LYS A 479 -15.54 17.80 -7.45
N CYS A 480 -15.78 16.49 -7.57
CA CYS A 480 -15.42 15.71 -8.75
C CYS A 480 -16.08 16.25 -10.03
N PHE A 481 -17.35 16.64 -9.95
CA PHE A 481 -18.06 17.22 -11.08
C PHE A 481 -17.40 18.54 -11.55
N ILE A 482 -17.07 19.43 -10.61
CA ILE A 482 -16.37 20.69 -10.89
C ILE A 482 -14.99 20.42 -11.49
N SER A 483 -14.23 19.45 -10.97
CA SER A 483 -12.94 19.03 -11.52
C SER A 483 -13.06 18.58 -12.98
N ILE A 484 -14.06 17.76 -13.29
CA ILE A 484 -14.30 17.29 -14.66
C ILE A 484 -14.69 18.47 -15.58
N LEU A 485 -15.56 19.36 -15.11
CA LEU A 485 -15.99 20.54 -15.86
C LEU A 485 -14.81 21.47 -16.16
N ALA A 486 -13.98 21.74 -15.14
CA ALA A 486 -12.76 22.53 -15.26
C ALA A 486 -11.78 21.91 -16.25
N LEU A 487 -11.58 20.59 -16.17
CA LEU A 487 -10.72 19.86 -17.09
C LEU A 487 -11.22 19.96 -18.53
N CYS A 488 -12.52 19.76 -18.75
CA CYS A 488 -13.16 19.90 -20.07
C CYS A 488 -12.93 21.29 -20.67
N GLY A 489 -13.06 22.35 -19.85
CA GLY A 489 -12.75 23.72 -20.28
C GLY A 489 -11.27 23.93 -20.56
N ALA A 490 -10.38 23.35 -19.74
CA ALA A 490 -8.94 23.47 -19.89
C ALA A 490 -8.41 22.78 -21.14
N VAL A 491 -9.00 21.65 -21.54
CA VAL A 491 -8.60 20.91 -22.76
C VAL A 491 -9.46 21.22 -23.99
N ASP A 492 -10.49 22.06 -23.83
CA ASP A 492 -11.45 22.44 -24.89
C ASP A 492 -12.18 21.22 -25.53
N ILE A 493 -12.63 20.29 -24.69
CA ILE A 493 -13.35 19.08 -25.12
C ILE A 493 -14.57 18.87 -24.23
N ASN A 494 -15.74 18.74 -24.85
CA ASN A 494 -16.99 18.46 -24.15
C ASN A 494 -17.31 16.96 -24.14
N ILE A 495 -16.99 16.30 -23.02
CA ILE A 495 -17.24 14.85 -22.85
C ILE A 495 -18.72 14.51 -22.63
N ALA A 496 -19.60 15.48 -22.36
CA ALA A 496 -21.04 15.22 -22.26
C ALA A 496 -21.69 14.99 -23.64
N LYS A 497 -21.03 15.39 -24.72
CA LYS A 497 -21.47 15.14 -26.10
C LYS A 497 -20.74 13.91 -26.64
N ARG A 498 -21.19 12.71 -26.31
CA ARG A 498 -20.58 11.44 -26.77
C ARG A 498 -20.79 11.22 -28.27
N GLU A 499 -19.78 10.65 -28.93
CA GLU A 499 -19.92 10.15 -30.29
C GLU A 499 -20.74 8.85 -30.30
N SER A 500 -21.47 8.61 -31.39
CA SER A 500 -22.26 7.39 -31.58
C SER A 500 -21.41 6.19 -31.98
N ASP A 501 -20.32 6.42 -32.73
CA ASP A 501 -19.36 5.39 -33.10
C ASP A 501 -18.36 5.18 -31.96
N LEU A 502 -18.29 3.94 -31.48
CA LEU A 502 -17.45 3.55 -30.35
C LEU A 502 -15.96 3.70 -30.64
N ALA A 503 -15.51 3.46 -31.88
CA ALA A 503 -14.11 3.61 -32.24
C ALA A 503 -13.70 5.08 -32.29
N VAL A 504 -14.60 5.94 -32.79
CA VAL A 504 -14.38 7.38 -32.81
C VAL A 504 -14.38 7.96 -31.39
N GLU A 505 -15.33 7.55 -30.54
CA GLU A 505 -15.36 7.96 -29.13
C GLU A 505 -14.10 7.51 -28.38
N HIS A 506 -13.61 6.30 -28.67
CA HIS A 506 -12.38 5.77 -28.07
C HIS A 506 -11.17 6.65 -28.38
N GLU A 507 -10.91 6.95 -29.65
CA GLU A 507 -9.79 7.82 -30.04
C GLU A 507 -9.95 9.24 -29.48
N ARG A 508 -11.19 9.76 -29.46
CA ARG A 508 -11.47 11.07 -28.88
C ARG A 508 -11.18 11.12 -27.38
N MET A 509 -11.60 10.10 -26.63
CA MET A 509 -11.34 10.01 -25.20
C MET A 509 -9.87 9.75 -24.88
N LYS A 510 -9.16 9.01 -25.73
CA LYS A 510 -7.71 8.80 -25.60
C LYS A 510 -6.95 10.11 -25.79
N LYS A 511 -7.32 10.88 -26.81
CA LYS A 511 -6.81 12.25 -27.01
C LYS A 511 -7.14 13.15 -25.82
N PHE A 512 -8.38 13.12 -25.33
CA PHE A 512 -8.80 13.87 -24.14
C PHE A 512 -7.91 13.59 -22.92
N LEU A 513 -7.69 12.31 -22.57
CA LEU A 513 -6.87 11.94 -21.42
C LEU A 513 -5.39 12.34 -21.61
N SER A 514 -4.86 12.18 -22.82
CA SER A 514 -3.50 12.62 -23.14
C SER A 514 -3.33 14.14 -23.01
N ASP A 515 -4.26 14.92 -23.57
CA ASP A 515 -4.24 16.38 -23.49
C ASP A 515 -4.47 16.87 -22.06
N ALA A 516 -5.32 16.16 -21.30
CA ALA A 516 -5.54 16.40 -19.88
C ALA A 516 -4.26 16.22 -19.08
N LEU A 517 -3.55 15.10 -19.26
CA LEU A 517 -2.30 14.82 -18.57
C LEU A 517 -1.24 15.90 -18.87
N VAL A 518 -1.06 16.25 -20.15
CA VAL A 518 -0.15 17.33 -20.57
C VAL A 518 -0.54 18.67 -19.95
N THR A 519 -1.84 18.98 -19.90
CA THR A 519 -2.35 20.23 -19.29
C THR A 519 -2.08 20.26 -17.79
N LEU A 520 -2.34 19.17 -17.08
CA LEU A 520 -2.13 19.08 -15.64
C LEU A 520 -0.65 19.11 -15.25
N GLN A 521 0.23 18.57 -16.08
CA GLN A 521 1.68 18.56 -15.84
C GLN A 521 2.36 19.88 -16.22
N ASN A 522 2.06 20.42 -17.41
CA ASN A 522 2.83 21.52 -18.00
C ASN A 522 2.09 22.86 -18.01
N TYR A 523 0.75 22.85 -17.89
CA TYR A 523 -0.09 24.05 -18.00
C TYR A 523 -1.08 24.14 -16.83
N ARG A 524 -0.59 23.82 -15.62
CA ARG A 524 -1.41 23.71 -14.41
C ARG A 524 -2.21 24.99 -14.10
N ASP A 525 -1.60 26.16 -14.28
CA ASP A 525 -2.29 27.46 -14.14
C ASP A 525 -3.52 27.61 -15.04
N LYS A 526 -3.49 26.98 -16.23
CA LYS A 526 -4.65 26.98 -17.14
C LYS A 526 -5.81 26.22 -16.49
N PHE A 527 -5.53 25.03 -15.95
CA PHE A 527 -6.53 24.25 -15.23
C PHE A 527 -7.10 25.01 -14.03
N LEU A 528 -6.24 25.60 -13.18
CA LEU A 528 -6.67 26.35 -11.98
C LEU A 528 -7.60 27.52 -12.34
N ARG A 529 -7.33 28.25 -13.42
CA ARG A 529 -8.24 29.30 -13.93
C ARG A 529 -9.60 28.74 -14.31
N TYR A 530 -9.64 27.63 -15.03
CA TYR A 530 -10.91 26.98 -15.41
C TYR A 530 -11.62 26.38 -14.19
N TYR A 531 -10.88 25.94 -13.18
CA TYR A 531 -11.46 25.47 -11.91
C TYR A 531 -12.18 26.61 -11.19
N THR A 532 -11.54 27.76 -11.03
CA THR A 532 -12.16 28.96 -10.46
C THR A 532 -13.37 29.45 -11.26
N LEU A 533 -13.37 29.28 -12.59
CA LEU A 533 -14.54 29.56 -13.43
C LEU A 533 -15.66 28.55 -13.23
N ALA A 534 -15.33 27.25 -13.18
CA ALA A 534 -16.29 26.18 -12.97
C ALA A 534 -17.01 26.32 -11.62
N VAL A 535 -16.31 26.76 -10.58
CA VAL A 535 -16.91 27.06 -9.27
C VAL A 535 -17.97 28.17 -9.32
N LYS A 536 -17.89 29.10 -10.28
CA LYS A 536 -18.86 30.20 -10.44
C LYS A 536 -20.17 29.78 -11.14
N ILE A 537 -20.16 28.64 -11.82
CA ILE A 537 -21.31 28.09 -12.55
C ILE A 537 -22.11 27.23 -11.57
#